data_AF-A0A374R388-F1
#
_entry.id   AF-A0A374R388-F1
#
_cell.length_a   1.000
_cell.length_b   1.000
_cell.length_c   1.000
_cell.angle_alpha   90.00
_cell.angle_beta   90.00
_cell.angle_gamma   90.00
#
_symmetry.space_group_name_H-M   'P 1'
#
loop_
_entity.id
_entity.type
_entity.pdbx_description
1 polymer ?
#
loop_
_entity_poly.entity_id
_entity_poly.type
_entity_poly.pdbx_seq_one_letter_code
_entity_poly.pdbx_strand_id
1 'polypeptide(L)'
;MLNKIKQLLPASSRSLHAMHDDINRLHEELERIYHRIEVADNGINMNINYKFDNMAIPIIESIAQNLDAHDEHMKMFAWEEYKRPEETIQEAKERFFKELPKATGGLRLLQLGCGKLLGEFDTLCKENDINYWINFGTLIGAIRHQGFIPWDDDTDLGIMRDDLEKLCDIVEDDNRYKISIVYDRFVHCRQVRFLYNDENIPCFLDLFIYDWAPSTDNKFAEEQRKLRVQMVEEMESDRALTFWHDEPYYSGENNSLIQKHYDRCLEKSKAAGIICDKEHAKGIMWAIDNLDDGKQKQWVYPIADLFPTKAIAFEGTQLEEPNNPDLFLWSRYGDIYELPNDINSHFQHVNHNELESGSSNLAMKRLLD
;
A
#
# COMPACT_ATOMS: atom_id res chain seq x y z
N MET A 1 -15.47 15.99 -69.64
CA MET A 1 -15.62 15.14 -68.43
C MET A 1 -17.07 14.80 -68.10
N LEU A 2 -18.05 15.71 -68.24
CA LEU A 2 -19.45 15.43 -67.87
C LEU A 2 -20.15 14.28 -68.66
N ASN A 3 -19.79 14.01 -69.92
CA ASN A 3 -20.45 12.96 -70.71
C ASN A 3 -20.07 11.52 -70.33
N LYS A 4 -18.90 11.29 -69.70
CA LYS A 4 -18.55 9.95 -69.17
C LYS A 4 -19.29 9.62 -67.87
N ILE A 5 -19.66 10.65 -67.10
CA ILE A 5 -20.41 10.51 -65.84
C ILE A 5 -21.89 10.17 -66.13
N LYS A 6 -22.47 10.70 -67.22
CA LYS A 6 -23.84 10.36 -67.65
C LYS A 6 -24.05 8.89 -68.04
N GLN A 7 -23.01 8.17 -68.45
CA GLN A 7 -23.09 6.74 -68.78
C GLN A 7 -23.09 5.82 -67.56
N LEU A 8 -22.72 6.35 -66.39
CA LEU A 8 -22.73 5.62 -65.10
C LEU A 8 -24.00 5.90 -64.29
N LEU A 9 -24.88 6.79 -64.76
CA LEU A 9 -26.15 7.11 -64.10
C LEU A 9 -27.27 6.22 -64.66
N PRO A 10 -28.15 5.66 -63.81
CA PRO A 10 -29.19 4.73 -64.24
C PRO A 10 -30.09 5.33 -65.32
N ALA A 11 -30.34 4.58 -66.40
CA ALA A 11 -30.98 5.08 -67.62
C ALA A 11 -32.45 5.51 -67.46
N SER A 12 -33.07 5.31 -66.29
CA SER A 12 -34.42 5.79 -66.00
C SER A 12 -34.65 5.99 -64.51
N SER A 13 -35.56 6.89 -64.14
CA SER A 13 -36.02 7.10 -62.74
C SER A 13 -36.48 5.78 -62.10
N ARG A 14 -37.06 4.84 -62.87
CA ARG A 14 -37.43 3.50 -62.37
C ARG A 14 -36.23 2.68 -61.91
N SER A 15 -35.08 2.80 -62.59
CA SER A 15 -33.85 2.09 -62.20
C SER A 15 -33.20 2.70 -60.96
N LEU A 16 -33.33 4.01 -60.76
CA LEU A 16 -32.92 4.69 -59.52
C LEU A 16 -33.82 4.29 -58.34
N HIS A 17 -35.14 4.22 -58.56
CA HIS A 17 -36.07 3.75 -57.55
C HIS A 17 -35.81 2.28 -57.17
N ALA A 18 -35.59 1.40 -58.15
CA ALA A 18 -35.25 0.01 -57.88
C ALA A 18 -33.93 -0.12 -57.07
N MET A 19 -32.90 0.67 -57.39
CA MET A 19 -31.65 0.68 -56.62
C MET A 19 -31.85 1.24 -55.20
N HIS A 20 -32.72 2.24 -55.03
CA HIS A 20 -33.05 2.77 -53.71
C HIS A 20 -33.83 1.76 -52.87
N ASP A 21 -34.77 1.04 -53.47
CA ASP A 21 -35.52 -0.04 -52.84
C ASP A 21 -34.60 -1.21 -52.44
N ASP A 22 -33.64 -1.56 -53.30
CA ASP A 22 -32.61 -2.57 -52.99
C ASP A 22 -31.68 -2.12 -51.85
N ILE A 23 -31.27 -0.84 -51.82
CA ILE A 23 -30.46 -0.28 -50.72
C ILE A 23 -31.24 -0.29 -49.42
N ASN A 24 -32.52 0.10 -49.44
CA ASN A 24 -33.37 0.09 -48.26
C ASN A 24 -33.54 -1.35 -47.75
N ARG A 25 -33.76 -2.31 -48.65
CA ARG A 25 -33.82 -3.73 -48.29
C ARG A 25 -32.51 -4.26 -47.72
N LEU A 26 -31.36 -3.88 -48.28
CA LEU A 26 -30.05 -4.24 -47.74
C LEU A 26 -29.84 -3.65 -46.34
N HIS A 27 -30.27 -2.41 -46.11
CA HIS A 27 -30.22 -1.78 -44.80
C HIS A 27 -31.11 -2.52 -43.79
N GLU A 28 -32.34 -2.88 -44.16
CA GLU A 28 -33.23 -3.70 -43.33
C GLU A 28 -32.64 -5.08 -43.00
N GLU A 29 -32.01 -5.74 -43.98
CA GLU A 29 -31.31 -7.01 -43.76
C GLU A 29 -30.08 -6.85 -42.85
N LEU A 30 -29.34 -5.76 -42.97
CA LEU A 30 -28.19 -5.42 -42.11
C LEU A 30 -28.63 -5.20 -40.65
N GLU A 31 -29.67 -4.39 -40.42
CA GLU A 31 -30.24 -4.16 -39.07
C GLU A 31 -30.72 -5.47 -38.45
N ARG A 32 -31.36 -6.34 -39.24
CA ARG A 32 -31.79 -7.66 -38.79
C ARG A 32 -30.59 -8.55 -38.40
N ILE A 33 -29.48 -8.48 -39.12
CA ILE A 33 -28.26 -9.22 -38.79
C ILE A 33 -27.65 -8.67 -37.49
N TYR A 34 -27.52 -7.35 -37.34
CA TYR A 34 -27.02 -6.73 -36.11
C TYR A 34 -27.85 -7.14 -34.89
N HIS A 35 -29.18 -7.06 -35.00
CA HIS A 35 -30.06 -7.49 -33.92
C HIS A 35 -29.89 -8.98 -33.56
N ARG A 36 -29.72 -9.85 -34.56
CA ARG A 36 -29.45 -11.28 -34.31
C ARG A 36 -28.09 -11.51 -33.64
N ILE A 37 -27.08 -10.74 -34.01
CA ILE A 37 -25.75 -10.79 -33.39
C ILE A 37 -25.86 -10.34 -31.93
N GLU A 38 -26.53 -9.22 -31.66
CA GLU A 38 -26.74 -8.70 -30.31
C GLU A 38 -27.50 -9.69 -29.41
N VAL A 39 -28.56 -10.32 -29.92
CA VAL A 39 -29.30 -11.35 -29.17
C VAL A 39 -28.43 -12.59 -28.91
N ALA A 40 -27.64 -13.02 -29.89
CA ALA A 40 -26.74 -14.15 -29.73
C ALA A 40 -25.62 -13.84 -28.73
N ASP A 41 -25.02 -12.65 -28.80
CA ASP A 41 -23.98 -12.18 -27.89
C ASP A 41 -24.50 -12.07 -26.45
N ASN A 42 -25.67 -11.44 -26.26
CA ASN A 42 -26.35 -11.40 -24.97
C ASN A 42 -26.64 -12.81 -24.44
N GLY A 43 -27.15 -13.72 -25.27
CA GLY A 43 -27.42 -15.10 -24.88
C GLY A 43 -26.17 -15.89 -24.48
N ILE A 44 -25.07 -15.71 -25.22
CA ILE A 44 -23.77 -16.33 -24.92
C ILE A 44 -23.20 -15.77 -23.62
N ASN A 45 -23.14 -14.45 -23.49
CA ASN A 45 -22.60 -13.77 -22.30
C ASN A 45 -23.42 -14.09 -21.05
N MET A 46 -24.75 -14.09 -21.12
CA MET A 46 -25.61 -14.49 -20.01
C MET A 46 -25.41 -15.95 -19.60
N ASN A 47 -25.21 -16.87 -20.56
CA ASN A 47 -24.92 -18.27 -20.26
C ASN A 47 -23.51 -18.47 -19.67
N ILE A 48 -22.52 -17.70 -20.13
CA ILE A 48 -21.18 -17.69 -19.54
C ILE A 48 -21.24 -17.18 -18.11
N ASN A 49 -21.87 -16.02 -17.88
CA ASN A 49 -22.08 -15.45 -16.55
C ASN A 49 -22.82 -16.45 -15.65
N TYR A 50 -23.91 -17.06 -16.13
CA TYR A 50 -24.63 -18.08 -15.37
C TYR A 50 -23.74 -19.25 -14.95
N LYS A 51 -22.95 -19.82 -15.88
CA LYS A 51 -22.03 -20.92 -15.57
C LYS A 51 -20.92 -20.48 -14.62
N PHE A 52 -20.42 -19.26 -14.78
CA PHE A 52 -19.38 -18.72 -13.91
C PHE A 52 -19.94 -18.53 -12.50
N ASP A 53 -21.03 -17.78 -12.36
CA ASP A 53 -21.63 -17.40 -11.08
C ASP A 53 -22.26 -18.57 -10.33
N ASN A 54 -22.90 -19.51 -11.04
CA ASN A 54 -23.67 -20.59 -10.40
C ASN A 54 -22.95 -21.94 -10.40
N MET A 55 -21.81 -22.05 -11.09
CA MET A 55 -21.03 -23.29 -11.08
C MET A 55 -19.57 -23.04 -10.73
N ALA A 56 -18.86 -22.19 -11.47
CA ALA A 56 -17.43 -22.01 -11.26
C ALA A 56 -17.11 -21.34 -9.93
N ILE A 57 -17.75 -20.21 -9.61
CA ILE A 57 -17.54 -19.48 -8.35
C ILE A 57 -17.83 -20.38 -7.14
N PRO A 58 -18.98 -21.07 -7.01
CA PRO A 58 -19.23 -21.96 -5.88
C PRO A 58 -18.23 -23.10 -5.75
N ILE A 59 -17.75 -23.65 -6.88
CA ILE A 59 -16.71 -24.69 -6.87
C ILE A 59 -15.38 -24.11 -6.38
N ILE A 60 -14.98 -22.94 -6.87
CA ILE A 60 -13.75 -22.25 -6.44
C ILE A 60 -13.82 -21.93 -4.95
N GLU A 61 -14.94 -21.38 -4.47
CA GLU A 61 -15.17 -21.10 -3.05
C GLU A 61 -15.11 -22.37 -2.20
N SER A 62 -15.70 -23.47 -2.67
CA SER A 62 -15.62 -24.76 -1.97
C SER A 62 -14.19 -25.32 -1.94
N ILE A 63 -13.43 -25.19 -3.03
CA ILE A 63 -12.02 -25.59 -3.08
C ILE A 63 -11.20 -24.73 -2.12
N ALA A 64 -11.39 -23.41 -2.11
CA ALA A 64 -10.72 -22.50 -1.19
C ALA A 64 -10.99 -22.87 0.26
N GLN A 65 -12.26 -23.06 0.64
CA GLN A 65 -12.65 -23.49 2.00
C GLN A 65 -12.02 -24.84 2.39
N ASN A 66 -11.99 -25.81 1.47
CA ASN A 66 -11.38 -27.12 1.74
C ASN A 66 -9.85 -27.01 1.89
N LEU A 67 -9.21 -26.14 1.12
CA LEU A 67 -7.78 -25.88 1.21
C LEU A 67 -7.44 -25.18 2.53
N ASP A 68 -8.22 -24.18 2.93
CA ASP A 68 -8.07 -23.48 4.21
C ASP A 68 -8.22 -24.47 5.38
N ALA A 69 -9.25 -25.33 5.36
CA ALA A 69 -9.42 -26.36 6.38
C ALA A 69 -8.27 -27.38 6.39
N HIS A 70 -7.76 -27.75 5.22
CA HIS A 70 -6.61 -28.64 5.12
C HIS A 70 -5.34 -28.00 5.71
N ASP A 71 -5.09 -26.74 5.37
CA ASP A 71 -3.96 -25.97 5.89
C ASP A 71 -4.02 -25.83 7.41
N GLU A 72 -5.20 -25.51 7.97
CA GLU A 72 -5.39 -25.46 9.43
C GLU A 72 -5.14 -26.81 10.09
N HIS A 73 -5.64 -27.91 9.53
CA HIS A 73 -5.33 -29.24 10.05
C HIS A 73 -3.82 -29.54 10.02
N MET A 74 -3.14 -29.20 8.92
CA MET A 74 -1.70 -29.42 8.78
C MET A 74 -0.90 -28.58 9.79
N LYS A 75 -1.26 -27.31 9.99
CA LYS A 75 -0.67 -26.44 11.01
C LYS A 75 -0.88 -26.99 12.41
N MET A 76 -2.09 -27.46 12.74
CA MET A 76 -2.38 -28.07 14.05
C MET A 76 -1.43 -29.24 14.34
N PHE A 77 -1.29 -30.19 13.42
CA PHE A 77 -0.35 -31.30 13.59
C PHE A 77 1.11 -30.83 13.66
N ALA A 78 1.51 -29.89 12.79
CA ALA A 78 2.87 -29.37 12.79
C ALA A 78 3.24 -28.68 14.11
N TRP A 79 2.32 -27.89 14.69
CA TRP A 79 2.55 -27.23 15.96
C TRP A 79 2.63 -28.22 17.12
N GLU A 80 1.75 -29.22 17.18
CA GLU A 80 1.81 -30.26 18.22
C GLU A 80 3.12 -31.06 18.16
N GLU A 81 3.63 -31.35 16.96
CA GLU A 81 4.91 -32.05 16.78
C GLU A 81 6.14 -31.16 17.08
N TYR A 82 6.08 -29.86 16.77
CA TYR A 82 7.18 -28.92 17.02
C TYR A 82 7.29 -28.48 18.48
N LYS A 83 6.15 -28.45 19.19
CA LYS A 83 6.03 -28.02 20.58
C LYS A 83 6.80 -28.96 21.51
N ARG A 84 7.59 -28.41 22.44
CA ARG A 84 8.23 -29.22 23.48
C ARG A 84 7.18 -29.70 24.51
N PRO A 85 7.42 -30.80 25.26
CA PRO A 85 6.45 -31.32 26.21
C PRO A 85 5.98 -30.28 27.24
N GLU A 86 6.87 -29.41 27.69
CA GLU A 86 6.64 -28.34 28.67
C GLU A 86 6.12 -27.02 28.08
N GLU A 87 6.13 -26.85 26.75
CA GLU A 87 5.67 -25.62 26.10
C GLU A 87 4.16 -25.67 25.81
N THR A 88 3.53 -24.51 25.83
CA THR A 88 2.24 -24.25 25.16
C THR A 88 2.44 -24.08 23.66
N ILE A 89 1.36 -24.18 22.86
CA ILE A 89 1.44 -23.93 21.41
C ILE A 89 1.93 -22.50 21.14
N GLN A 90 1.51 -21.54 21.94
CA GLN A 90 1.92 -20.13 21.81
C GLN A 90 3.43 -19.95 22.04
N GLU A 91 3.98 -20.54 23.10
CA GLU A 91 5.43 -20.50 23.36
C GLU A 91 6.22 -21.20 22.25
N ALA A 92 5.68 -22.28 21.68
CA ALA A 92 6.30 -22.94 20.54
C ALA A 92 6.29 -22.06 19.27
N LYS A 93 5.20 -21.35 18.99
CA LYS A 93 5.14 -20.37 17.89
C LYS A 93 6.13 -19.23 18.09
N GLU A 94 6.20 -18.66 19.29
CA GLU A 94 7.16 -17.62 19.66
C GLU A 94 8.61 -18.09 19.45
N ARG A 95 8.93 -19.30 19.93
CA ARG A 95 10.23 -19.92 19.71
C ARG A 95 10.52 -20.13 18.23
N PHE A 96 9.55 -20.62 17.46
CA PHE A 96 9.71 -20.85 16.02
C PHE A 96 10.15 -19.59 15.29
N PHE A 97 9.42 -18.49 15.44
CA PHE A 97 9.76 -17.25 14.73
C PHE A 97 11.07 -16.65 15.21
N LYS A 98 11.37 -16.75 16.51
CA LYS A 98 12.63 -16.27 17.08
C LYS A 98 13.85 -17.06 16.59
N GLU A 99 13.69 -18.36 16.37
CA GLU A 99 14.76 -19.25 15.90
C GLU A 99 14.91 -19.29 14.38
N LEU A 100 14.01 -18.65 13.62
CA LEU A 100 14.11 -18.61 12.16
C LEU A 100 15.46 -18.00 11.74
N PRO A 101 16.15 -18.61 10.76
CA PRO A 101 17.39 -18.05 10.24
C PRO A 101 17.18 -16.63 9.73
N LYS A 102 18.13 -15.75 10.03
CA LYS A 102 18.17 -14.41 9.44
C LYS A 102 18.36 -14.53 7.92
N ALA A 103 18.02 -13.45 7.20
CA ALA A 103 18.34 -13.32 5.79
C ALA A 103 19.85 -13.57 5.54
N THR A 104 20.19 -13.90 4.30
CA THR A 104 21.59 -14.02 3.85
C THR A 104 21.81 -13.19 2.59
N GLY A 105 23.06 -13.09 2.12
CA GLY A 105 23.38 -12.39 0.86
C GLY A 105 23.10 -10.89 0.89
N GLY A 106 22.69 -10.35 -0.26
CA GLY A 106 22.40 -8.94 -0.46
C GLY A 106 21.22 -8.43 0.38
N LEU A 107 20.18 -9.25 0.59
CA LEU A 107 19.06 -8.89 1.46
C LEU A 107 19.52 -8.65 2.90
N ARG A 108 20.38 -9.53 3.43
CA ARG A 108 20.91 -9.32 4.79
C ARG A 108 21.76 -8.06 4.89
N LEU A 109 22.50 -7.76 3.83
CA LEU A 109 23.31 -6.55 3.76
C LEU A 109 22.40 -5.30 3.81
N LEU A 110 21.30 -5.30 3.06
CA LEU A 110 20.27 -4.24 3.12
C LEU A 110 19.68 -4.11 4.52
N GLN A 111 19.21 -5.21 5.12
CA GLN A 111 18.65 -5.22 6.47
C GLN A 111 19.61 -4.60 7.49
N LEU A 112 20.89 -4.97 7.45
CA LEU A 112 21.90 -4.39 8.35
C LEU A 112 22.10 -2.88 8.11
N GLY A 113 22.09 -2.43 6.85
CA GLY A 113 22.17 -1.00 6.53
C GLY A 113 20.93 -0.22 6.97
N CYS A 114 19.73 -0.77 6.80
CA CYS A 114 18.49 -0.18 7.31
C CYS A 114 18.50 -0.15 8.85
N GLY A 115 18.99 -1.20 9.52
CA GLY A 115 19.18 -1.22 10.97
C GLY A 115 20.16 -0.15 11.47
N LYS A 116 21.23 0.11 10.71
CA LYS A 116 22.15 1.22 10.99
C LYS A 116 21.48 2.58 10.79
N LEU A 117 20.74 2.76 9.69
CA LEU A 117 19.98 3.99 9.43
C LEU A 117 18.93 4.26 10.52
N LEU A 118 18.22 3.21 10.97
CA LEU A 118 17.27 3.28 12.09
C LEU A 118 17.92 3.78 13.38
N GLY A 119 19.10 3.26 13.75
CA GLY A 119 19.79 3.71 14.96
C GLY A 119 20.28 5.16 14.87
N GLU A 120 20.67 5.60 13.68
CA GLU A 120 21.03 7.00 13.43
C GLU A 120 19.81 7.92 13.46
N PHE A 121 18.69 7.47 12.88
CA PHE A 121 17.40 8.16 12.92
C PHE A 121 16.87 8.28 14.35
N ASP A 122 16.95 7.22 15.17
CA ASP A 122 16.60 7.25 16.59
C ASP A 122 17.38 8.33 17.35
N THR A 123 18.70 8.38 17.12
CA THR A 123 19.59 9.38 17.73
C THR A 123 19.17 10.80 17.31
N LEU A 124 18.96 11.02 16.01
CA LEU A 124 18.51 12.30 15.46
C LEU A 124 17.17 12.74 16.08
N CYS A 125 16.22 11.81 16.21
CA CYS A 125 14.91 12.11 16.78
C CYS A 125 15.00 12.47 18.26
N LYS A 126 15.78 11.72 19.04
CA LYS A 126 15.99 11.98 20.48
C LYS A 126 16.67 13.32 20.74
N GLU A 127 17.64 13.70 19.91
CA GLU A 127 18.34 14.99 20.03
C GLU A 127 17.44 16.19 19.71
N ASN A 128 16.38 15.99 18.93
CA ASN A 128 15.49 17.04 18.43
C ASN A 128 14.05 16.98 18.98
N ASP A 129 13.79 16.15 20.00
CA ASP A 129 12.45 15.97 20.60
C ASP A 129 11.36 15.61 19.58
N ILE A 130 11.71 14.71 18.66
CA ILE A 130 10.80 14.15 17.63
C ILE A 130 10.34 12.79 18.11
N ASN A 131 9.03 12.61 18.19
CA ASN A 131 8.45 11.32 18.58
C ASN A 131 8.18 10.48 17.33
N TYR A 132 8.69 9.25 17.35
CA TYR A 132 8.42 8.23 16.35
C TYR A 132 8.22 6.89 17.04
N TRP A 133 7.75 5.89 16.31
CA TRP A 133 7.71 4.51 16.77
C TRP A 133 7.87 3.55 15.59
N ILE A 134 8.40 2.35 15.84
CA ILE A 134 8.37 1.28 14.84
C ILE A 134 6.94 0.77 14.65
N ASN A 135 6.58 0.46 13.41
CA ASN A 135 5.22 0.07 13.04
C ASN A 135 5.26 -1.16 12.11
N PHE A 136 4.09 -1.70 11.74
CA PHE A 136 3.91 -2.73 10.71
C PHE A 136 4.93 -3.90 10.79
N GLY A 137 5.61 -4.23 9.68
CA GLY A 137 6.53 -5.37 9.58
C GLY A 137 7.71 -5.23 10.51
N THR A 138 8.19 -4.00 10.70
CA THR A 138 9.29 -3.69 11.63
C THR A 138 8.92 -3.97 13.09
N LEU A 139 7.71 -3.59 13.51
CA LEU A 139 7.21 -3.87 14.86
C LEU A 139 6.99 -5.38 15.08
N ILE A 140 6.44 -6.09 14.08
CA ILE A 140 6.36 -7.57 14.12
C ILE A 140 7.76 -8.17 14.27
N GLY A 141 8.72 -7.70 13.46
CA GLY A 141 10.11 -8.13 13.50
C GLY A 141 10.74 -7.97 14.88
N ALA A 142 10.55 -6.82 15.52
CA ALA A 142 11.05 -6.56 16.87
C ALA A 142 10.51 -7.57 17.88
N ILE A 143 9.20 -7.83 17.87
CA ILE A 143 8.53 -8.73 18.82
C ILE A 143 8.86 -10.21 18.53
N ARG A 144 8.75 -10.65 17.27
CA ARG A 144 8.87 -12.06 16.88
C ARG A 144 10.30 -12.51 16.65
N HIS A 145 11.11 -11.68 16.00
CA HIS A 145 12.43 -12.05 15.47
C HIS A 145 13.59 -11.33 16.21
N GLN A 146 13.28 -10.34 17.05
CA GLN A 146 14.27 -9.45 17.69
C GLN A 146 15.14 -8.70 16.65
N GLY A 147 14.56 -8.43 15.48
CA GLY A 147 15.22 -7.88 14.31
C GLY A 147 14.31 -8.01 13.09
N PHE A 148 14.88 -8.02 11.89
CA PHE A 148 14.08 -8.09 10.67
C PHE A 148 13.36 -9.43 10.51
N ILE A 149 12.17 -9.39 9.91
CA ILE A 149 11.55 -10.59 9.34
C ILE A 149 12.48 -11.09 8.20
N PRO A 150 12.78 -12.39 8.08
CA PRO A 150 13.87 -12.86 7.20
C PRO A 150 13.73 -12.58 5.71
N TRP A 151 12.53 -12.32 5.21
CA TRP A 151 12.24 -12.04 3.79
C TRP A 151 11.83 -10.58 3.53
N ASP A 152 11.82 -9.76 4.58
CA ASP A 152 11.39 -8.35 4.57
C ASP A 152 12.56 -7.45 4.18
N ASP A 153 12.31 -6.48 3.30
CA ASP A 153 13.34 -5.62 2.70
C ASP A 153 13.16 -4.12 2.94
N ASP A 154 12.12 -3.71 3.68
CA ASP A 154 11.86 -2.34 4.07
C ASP A 154 11.80 -2.15 5.61
N THR A 155 11.48 -0.92 6.01
CA THR A 155 11.36 -0.54 7.42
C THR A 155 10.27 0.50 7.59
N ASP A 156 9.34 0.22 8.50
CA ASP A 156 8.11 0.98 8.69
C ASP A 156 8.11 1.70 10.04
N LEU A 157 7.92 3.02 10.01
CA LEU A 157 7.81 3.86 11.20
C LEU A 157 6.50 4.65 11.20
N GLY A 158 5.95 4.90 12.38
CA GLY A 158 4.92 5.91 12.59
C GLY A 158 5.52 7.23 13.10
N ILE A 159 4.98 8.35 12.65
CA ILE A 159 5.37 9.69 13.08
C ILE A 159 4.15 10.62 13.13
N MET A 160 4.09 11.52 14.11
CA MET A 160 3.06 12.56 14.15
C MET A 160 3.35 13.63 13.08
N ARG A 161 2.31 14.20 12.45
CA ARG A 161 2.49 15.20 11.39
C ARG A 161 3.38 16.37 11.80
N ASP A 162 3.12 16.95 12.98
CA ASP A 162 3.92 18.07 13.50
C ASP A 162 5.40 17.70 13.70
N ASP A 163 5.68 16.45 14.04
CA ASP A 163 7.04 15.94 14.24
C ASP A 163 7.72 15.62 12.89
N LEU A 164 6.96 15.22 11.87
CA LEU A 164 7.44 15.09 10.50
C LEU A 164 7.81 16.46 9.90
N GLU A 165 7.02 17.50 10.16
CA GLU A 165 7.34 18.86 9.71
C GLU A 165 8.67 19.34 10.29
N LYS A 166 8.90 19.14 11.59
CA LYS A 166 10.21 19.43 12.23
C LYS A 166 11.34 18.61 11.61
N LEU A 167 11.11 17.33 11.33
CA LEU A 167 12.12 16.47 10.72
C LEU A 167 12.53 16.98 9.33
N CYS A 168 11.56 17.43 8.53
CA CYS A 168 11.82 18.06 7.23
C CYS A 168 12.73 19.28 7.37
N ASP A 169 12.43 20.18 8.33
CA ASP A 169 13.23 21.39 8.56
C ASP A 169 14.67 21.07 8.99
N ILE A 170 14.87 20.02 9.79
CA ILE A 170 16.21 19.60 10.24
C ILE A 170 17.04 19.03 9.09
N VAL A 171 16.40 18.26 8.20
CA VAL A 171 17.07 17.49 7.15
C VAL A 171 17.25 18.29 5.85
N GLU A 172 16.55 19.44 5.69
CA GLU A 172 16.58 20.25 4.46
C GLU A 172 18.01 20.61 4.00
N ASP A 173 18.90 20.95 4.94
CA ASP A 173 20.31 21.32 4.68
C ASP A 173 21.32 20.24 5.14
N ASP A 174 20.86 19.04 5.49
CA ASP A 174 21.74 17.95 5.94
C ASP A 174 22.50 17.33 4.75
N ASN A 175 23.79 17.06 4.93
CA ASN A 175 24.64 16.53 3.86
C ASN A 175 24.60 14.99 3.78
N ARG A 176 24.16 14.35 4.85
CA ARG A 176 24.19 12.90 5.04
C ARG A 176 22.83 12.26 4.81
N TYR A 177 21.75 12.94 5.18
CA TYR A 177 20.39 12.43 5.07
C TYR A 177 19.54 13.29 4.13
N LYS A 178 18.47 12.70 3.61
CA LYS A 178 17.42 13.42 2.88
C LYS A 178 16.06 12.81 3.14
N ILE A 179 15.01 13.58 2.89
CA ILE A 179 13.64 13.09 2.85
C ILE A 179 13.17 13.07 1.39
N SER A 180 12.64 11.92 0.97
CA SER A 180 11.97 11.78 -0.33
C SER A 180 10.47 11.77 -0.14
N ILE A 181 9.76 12.45 -1.04
CA ILE A 181 8.30 12.42 -1.13
C ILE A 181 7.93 11.91 -2.53
N VAL A 182 7.22 10.78 -2.56
CA VAL A 182 6.69 10.16 -3.78
C VAL A 182 5.18 10.01 -3.65
N TYR A 183 4.43 10.42 -4.66
CA TYR A 183 2.99 10.18 -4.72
C TYR A 183 2.70 8.94 -5.55
N ASP A 184 2.13 7.94 -4.90
CA ASP A 184 1.65 6.71 -5.52
C ASP A 184 0.21 6.88 -5.96
N ARG A 185 -0.03 6.82 -7.27
CA ARG A 185 -1.35 6.96 -7.89
C ARG A 185 -2.26 5.77 -7.63
N PHE A 186 -1.73 4.56 -7.52
CA PHE A 186 -2.56 3.36 -7.41
C PHE A 186 -3.34 3.33 -6.11
N VAL A 187 -2.70 3.75 -5.02
CA VAL A 187 -3.31 3.79 -3.69
C VAL A 187 -3.53 5.20 -3.15
N HIS A 188 -3.15 6.24 -3.92
CA HIS A 188 -3.20 7.64 -3.51
C HIS A 188 -2.50 7.83 -2.16
N CYS A 189 -1.25 7.36 -2.08
CA CYS A 189 -0.41 7.46 -0.91
C CYS A 189 0.68 8.51 -1.14
N ARG A 190 0.89 9.41 -0.19
CA ARG A 190 2.06 10.28 -0.09
C ARG A 190 3.13 9.53 0.69
N GLN A 191 3.96 8.79 -0.04
CA GLN A 191 5.07 8.03 0.53
C GLN A 191 6.17 8.98 0.96
N VAL A 192 6.47 9.00 2.26
CA VAL A 192 7.54 9.81 2.84
C VAL A 192 8.62 8.88 3.34
N ARG A 193 9.85 9.09 2.86
CA ARG A 193 11.00 8.22 3.17
C ARG A 193 12.16 9.02 3.71
N PHE A 194 12.73 8.57 4.83
CA PHE A 194 14.03 9.03 5.32
C PHE A 194 15.14 8.12 4.80
N LEU A 195 16.20 8.69 4.22
CA LEU A 195 17.25 7.93 3.55
C LEU A 195 18.60 8.64 3.59
N TYR A 196 19.66 7.90 3.27
CA TYR A 196 20.97 8.50 3.03
C TYR A 196 20.96 9.35 1.76
N ASN A 197 21.77 10.41 1.75
CA ASN A 197 21.92 11.26 0.58
C ASN A 197 22.68 10.55 -0.56
N ASP A 198 23.58 9.60 -0.24
CA ASP A 198 24.28 8.75 -1.22
C ASP A 198 23.32 7.78 -1.91
N GLU A 199 23.13 7.97 -3.21
CA GLU A 199 22.22 7.17 -4.05
C GLU A 199 22.65 5.70 -4.20
N ASN A 200 23.90 5.35 -3.87
CA ASN A 200 24.35 3.96 -3.87
C ASN A 200 23.97 3.22 -2.58
N ILE A 201 23.38 3.89 -1.60
CA ILE A 201 22.92 3.28 -0.36
C ILE A 201 21.39 3.22 -0.42
N PRO A 202 20.79 2.10 -0.85
CA PRO A 202 19.34 1.99 -1.07
C PRO A 202 18.54 1.81 0.23
N CYS A 203 19.11 2.13 1.39
CA CYS A 203 18.43 2.06 2.66
C CYS A 203 17.46 3.24 2.82
N PHE A 204 16.23 2.94 3.22
CA PHE A 204 15.23 3.95 3.55
C PHE A 204 14.36 3.47 4.71
N LEU A 205 13.74 4.43 5.38
CA LEU A 205 12.72 4.24 6.42
C LEU A 205 11.43 4.86 5.91
N ASP A 206 10.36 4.07 5.76
CA ASP A 206 9.03 4.56 5.43
C ASP A 206 8.40 5.22 6.67
N LEU A 207 7.91 6.45 6.49
CA LEU A 207 7.32 7.27 7.56
C LEU A 207 5.81 7.42 7.33
N PHE A 208 5.03 6.66 8.10
CA PHE A 208 3.57 6.74 8.09
C PHE A 208 3.06 7.83 9.03
N ILE A 209 2.19 8.68 8.49
CA ILE A 209 1.79 9.92 9.16
C ILE A 209 0.57 9.69 10.04
N TYR A 210 0.59 10.25 11.25
CA TYR A 210 -0.55 10.29 12.15
C TYR A 210 -0.92 11.74 12.50
N ASP A 211 -2.21 12.00 12.60
CA ASP A 211 -2.80 13.26 13.01
C ASP A 211 -3.36 13.17 14.44
N TRP A 212 -3.40 14.29 15.15
CA TRP A 212 -4.10 14.36 16.44
C TRP A 212 -5.62 14.39 16.24
N ALA A 213 -6.35 13.64 17.06
CA ALA A 213 -7.79 13.53 17.00
C ALA A 213 -8.47 13.98 18.32
N PRO A 214 -9.60 14.70 18.25
CA PRO A 214 -10.31 15.20 19.44
C PRO A 214 -11.12 14.12 20.18
N SER A 215 -11.18 12.91 19.61
CA SER A 215 -11.94 11.76 20.11
C SER A 215 -11.24 10.47 19.70
N THR A 216 -11.52 9.38 20.42
CA THR A 216 -11.10 8.01 20.07
C THR A 216 -12.21 7.22 19.36
N ASP A 217 -13.30 7.88 18.99
CA ASP A 217 -14.43 7.27 18.29
C ASP A 217 -14.08 7.09 16.80
N ASN A 218 -14.15 5.85 16.31
CA ASN A 218 -13.87 5.51 14.91
C ASN A 218 -14.79 6.23 13.92
N LYS A 219 -15.94 6.77 14.36
CA LYS A 219 -16.78 7.64 13.51
C LYS A 219 -16.00 8.80 12.88
N PHE A 220 -15.03 9.38 13.60
CA PHE A 220 -14.21 10.47 13.05
C PHE A 220 -13.30 9.97 11.92
N ALA A 221 -12.72 8.79 12.05
CA ALA A 221 -11.98 8.16 10.96
C ALA A 221 -12.88 7.81 9.78
N GLU A 222 -14.11 7.35 10.00
CA GLU A 222 -15.06 7.11 8.91
C GLU A 222 -15.37 8.40 8.13
N GLU A 223 -15.55 9.54 8.80
CA GLU A 223 -15.73 10.83 8.14
C GLU A 223 -14.46 11.29 7.41
N GLN A 224 -13.27 11.10 8.00
CA GLN A 224 -12.01 11.40 7.34
C GLN A 224 -11.83 10.57 6.06
N ARG A 225 -12.17 9.28 6.11
CA ARG A 225 -12.11 8.37 4.96
C ARG A 225 -13.07 8.79 3.85
N LYS A 226 -14.26 9.31 4.17
CA LYS A 226 -15.17 9.92 3.18
C LYS A 226 -14.54 11.14 2.51
N LEU A 227 -13.86 12.01 3.27
CA LEU A 227 -13.13 13.15 2.70
C LEU A 227 -11.97 12.69 1.81
N ARG A 228 -11.27 11.62 2.20
CA ARG A 228 -10.21 11.01 1.38
C ARG A 228 -10.76 10.45 0.07
N VAL A 229 -11.90 9.77 0.08
CA VAL A 229 -12.56 9.29 -1.16
C VAL A 229 -12.92 10.47 -2.07
N GLN A 230 -13.50 11.54 -1.52
CA GLN A 230 -13.79 12.76 -2.30
C GLN A 230 -12.52 13.38 -2.88
N MET A 231 -11.44 13.43 -2.11
CA MET A 231 -10.14 13.93 -2.59
C MET A 231 -9.63 13.09 -3.77
N VAL A 232 -9.74 11.77 -3.70
CA VAL A 232 -9.35 10.86 -4.79
C VAL A 232 -10.21 11.09 -6.05
N GLU A 233 -11.54 11.21 -5.91
CA GLU A 233 -12.43 11.53 -7.03
C GLU A 233 -12.12 12.90 -7.65
N GLU A 234 -11.78 13.90 -6.82
CA GLU A 234 -11.34 15.22 -7.26
C GLU A 234 -10.00 15.13 -8.03
N MET A 235 -9.05 14.29 -7.60
CA MET A 235 -7.78 14.07 -8.28
C MET A 235 -7.96 13.36 -9.64
N GLU A 236 -8.77 12.29 -9.69
CA GLU A 236 -9.01 11.51 -10.92
C GLU A 236 -9.76 12.30 -11.99
N SER A 237 -10.50 13.34 -11.61
CA SER A 237 -11.19 14.23 -12.54
C SER A 237 -10.40 15.49 -12.91
N ASP A 238 -9.25 15.73 -12.27
CA ASP A 238 -8.43 16.91 -12.49
C ASP A 238 -7.55 16.76 -13.74
N ARG A 239 -7.87 17.55 -14.78
CA ARG A 239 -7.09 17.58 -16.03
C ARG A 239 -5.65 18.06 -15.83
N ALA A 240 -5.34 18.78 -14.74
CA ALA A 240 -3.98 19.17 -14.42
C ALA A 240 -3.11 17.99 -13.98
N LEU A 241 -3.72 16.88 -13.53
CA LEU A 241 -3.03 15.69 -13.06
C LEU A 241 -2.87 14.59 -14.13
N THR A 242 -3.13 14.89 -15.41
CA THR A 242 -3.04 13.88 -16.47
C THR A 242 -1.65 13.26 -16.60
N PHE A 243 -0.59 14.00 -16.25
CA PHE A 243 0.79 13.50 -16.24
C PHE A 243 0.99 12.33 -15.27
N TRP A 244 0.18 12.24 -14.20
CA TRP A 244 0.32 11.23 -13.16
C TRP A 244 -0.12 9.84 -13.64
N HIS A 245 -0.89 9.76 -14.74
CA HIS A 245 -1.20 8.48 -15.38
C HIS A 245 0.02 7.84 -16.05
N ASP A 246 0.93 8.65 -16.57
CA ASP A 246 2.13 8.18 -17.29
C ASP A 246 3.26 7.80 -16.31
N GLU A 247 3.33 8.47 -15.16
CA GLU A 247 4.30 8.23 -14.09
C GLU A 247 3.57 7.99 -12.74
N PRO A 248 3.07 6.77 -12.48
CA PRO A 248 2.24 6.50 -11.29
C PRO A 248 2.93 6.71 -9.94
N TYR A 249 4.26 6.62 -9.89
CA TYR A 249 5.07 6.95 -8.72
C TYR A 249 5.82 8.25 -9.02
N TYR A 250 5.28 9.37 -8.53
CA TYR A 250 5.70 10.69 -8.98
C TYR A 250 6.43 11.48 -7.89
N SER A 251 7.60 12.02 -8.22
CA SER A 251 8.43 12.86 -7.34
C SER A 251 9.00 14.10 -8.04
N GLY A 252 8.41 14.51 -9.17
CA GLY A 252 8.91 15.59 -10.02
C GLY A 252 8.40 16.99 -9.65
N GLU A 253 8.68 17.96 -10.53
CA GLU A 253 8.37 19.39 -10.33
C GLU A 253 6.87 19.68 -10.12
N ASN A 254 5.98 18.83 -10.65
CA ASN A 254 4.53 18.99 -10.51
C ASN A 254 3.98 18.46 -9.18
N ASN A 255 4.82 18.03 -8.24
CA ASN A 255 4.39 17.52 -6.92
C ASN A 255 3.44 18.50 -6.21
N SER A 256 3.67 19.80 -6.37
CA SER A 256 2.82 20.85 -5.80
C SER A 256 1.37 20.82 -6.31
N LEU A 257 1.09 20.26 -7.48
CA LEU A 257 -0.28 20.08 -7.99
C LEU A 257 -1.01 18.97 -7.24
N ILE A 258 -0.33 17.86 -6.96
CA ILE A 258 -0.88 16.74 -6.18
C ILE A 258 -1.04 17.15 -4.71
N GLN A 259 -0.01 17.77 -4.12
CA GLN A 259 -0.01 18.22 -2.72
C GLN A 259 -1.20 19.14 -2.40
N LYS A 260 -1.59 20.03 -3.32
CA LYS A 260 -2.75 20.93 -3.13
C LYS A 260 -4.05 20.19 -2.81
N HIS A 261 -4.24 18.99 -3.35
CA HIS A 261 -5.43 18.18 -3.06
C HIS A 261 -5.37 17.59 -1.65
N TYR A 262 -4.19 17.13 -1.20
CA TYR A 262 -3.97 16.71 0.19
C TYR A 262 -4.16 17.88 1.17
N ASP A 263 -3.56 19.04 0.90
CA ASP A 263 -3.70 20.25 1.72
C ASP A 263 -5.18 20.64 1.86
N ARG A 264 -5.92 20.65 0.75
CA ARG A 264 -7.36 20.96 0.76
C ARG A 264 -8.14 19.95 1.61
N CYS A 265 -7.82 18.66 1.52
CA CYS A 265 -8.48 17.61 2.29
C CYS A 265 -8.14 17.71 3.80
N LEU A 266 -6.89 18.05 4.12
CA LEU A 266 -6.44 18.31 5.49
C LEU A 266 -7.18 19.49 6.10
N GLU A 267 -7.28 20.60 5.37
CA GLU A 267 -8.03 21.79 5.83
C GLU A 267 -9.53 21.51 5.98
N LYS A 268 -10.15 20.72 5.08
CA LYS A 268 -11.53 20.24 5.26
C LYS A 268 -11.66 19.42 6.56
N SER A 269 -10.68 18.58 6.87
CA SER A 269 -10.67 17.73 8.07
C SER A 269 -10.52 18.55 9.35
N LYS A 270 -9.64 19.56 9.37
CA LYS A 270 -9.53 20.53 10.49
C LYS A 270 -10.82 21.32 10.67
N ALA A 271 -11.38 21.87 9.59
CA ALA A 271 -12.61 22.67 9.62
C ALA A 271 -13.84 21.87 10.10
N ALA A 272 -13.87 20.57 9.80
CA ALA A 272 -14.91 19.65 10.27
C ALA A 272 -14.70 19.19 11.74
N GLY A 273 -13.59 19.57 12.38
CA GLY A 273 -13.24 19.11 13.73
C GLY A 273 -12.93 17.61 13.78
N ILE A 274 -12.45 17.04 12.69
CA ILE A 274 -12.07 15.63 12.59
C ILE A 274 -10.68 15.40 13.17
N ILE A 275 -9.77 16.35 12.90
CA ILE A 275 -8.44 16.44 13.50
C ILE A 275 -8.33 17.76 14.28
N CYS A 276 -7.40 17.84 15.22
CA CYS A 276 -7.19 18.99 16.07
C CYS A 276 -5.71 19.22 16.37
N ASP A 277 -5.37 20.28 17.11
CA ASP A 277 -4.03 20.46 17.65
C ASP A 277 -3.79 19.54 18.86
N LYS A 278 -2.51 19.28 19.18
CA LYS A 278 -2.06 18.37 20.25
C LYS A 278 -2.71 18.68 21.61
N GLU A 279 -2.89 19.96 21.95
CA GLU A 279 -3.43 20.40 23.25
C GLU A 279 -4.89 19.99 23.46
N HIS A 280 -5.62 19.75 22.37
CA HIS A 280 -7.03 19.36 22.39
C HIS A 280 -7.22 17.86 22.11
N ALA A 281 -6.14 17.14 21.86
CA ALA A 281 -6.16 15.77 21.43
C ALA A 281 -6.57 14.80 22.54
N LYS A 282 -7.33 13.78 22.15
CA LYS A 282 -7.66 12.61 22.98
C LYS A 282 -7.21 11.30 22.34
N GLY A 283 -6.95 11.31 21.05
CA GLY A 283 -6.42 10.19 20.29
C GLY A 283 -5.43 10.65 19.23
N ILE A 284 -4.83 9.66 18.58
CA ILE A 284 -4.09 9.80 17.33
C ILE A 284 -4.87 9.07 16.23
N MET A 285 -4.76 9.53 15.00
CA MET A 285 -5.49 8.99 13.88
C MET A 285 -4.57 8.80 12.68
N TRP A 286 -4.75 7.69 11.97
CA TRP A 286 -4.07 7.45 10.69
C TRP A 286 -4.40 8.57 9.69
N ALA A 287 -3.38 9.20 9.11
CA ALA A 287 -3.57 10.38 8.26
C ALA A 287 -4.15 10.05 6.88
N ILE A 288 -4.75 11.07 6.24
CA ILE A 288 -5.24 11.00 4.85
C ILE A 288 -4.12 10.75 3.82
N ASP A 289 -2.88 11.08 4.17
CA ASP A 289 -1.67 10.95 3.36
C ASP A 289 -1.36 9.48 3.05
N ASN A 290 -1.70 8.60 3.99
CA ASN A 290 -1.37 7.19 3.88
C ASN A 290 -2.39 6.44 2.99
N LEU A 291 -2.08 5.20 2.64
CA LEU A 291 -3.00 4.32 1.92
C LEU A 291 -4.20 3.89 2.79
N ASP A 292 -5.30 3.52 2.11
CA ASP A 292 -6.44 2.82 2.70
C ASP A 292 -6.78 1.62 1.80
N ASP A 293 -6.39 0.42 2.24
CA ASP A 293 -6.67 -0.85 1.56
C ASP A 293 -7.84 -1.63 2.19
N GLY A 294 -8.56 -1.00 3.13
CA GLY A 294 -9.69 -1.61 3.83
C GLY A 294 -9.34 -2.75 4.80
N LYS A 295 -8.06 -3.09 5.02
CA LYS A 295 -7.67 -4.18 5.92
C LYS A 295 -7.51 -3.75 7.37
N GLN A 296 -7.29 -2.46 7.62
CA GLN A 296 -7.10 -1.93 8.96
C GLN A 296 -8.43 -1.83 9.73
N LYS A 297 -8.47 -2.45 10.91
CA LYS A 297 -9.69 -2.54 11.75
C LYS A 297 -9.90 -1.30 12.62
N GLN A 298 -8.83 -0.64 13.02
CA GLN A 298 -8.85 0.54 13.89
C GLN A 298 -7.98 1.65 13.32
N TRP A 299 -8.55 2.84 13.23
CA TRP A 299 -7.94 4.00 12.57
C TRP A 299 -7.60 5.11 13.56
N VAL A 300 -8.22 5.09 14.74
CA VAL A 300 -7.99 6.03 15.83
C VAL A 300 -7.60 5.26 17.09
N TYR A 301 -6.56 5.71 17.76
CA TYR A 301 -6.03 5.09 18.96
C TYR A 301 -6.01 6.11 20.11
N PRO A 302 -6.36 5.70 21.35
CA PRO A 302 -6.10 6.52 22.53
C PRO A 302 -4.64 6.93 22.61
N ILE A 303 -4.36 8.18 23.03
CA ILE A 303 -2.98 8.67 23.19
C ILE A 303 -2.17 7.75 24.11
N ALA A 304 -2.80 7.22 25.17
CA ALA A 304 -2.15 6.34 26.13
C ALA A 304 -1.74 4.96 25.56
N ASP A 305 -2.29 4.54 24.41
CA ASP A 305 -1.86 3.30 23.74
C ASP A 305 -0.61 3.51 22.89
N LEU A 306 -0.28 4.76 22.53
CA LEU A 306 0.98 5.09 21.86
C LEU A 306 2.02 5.63 22.85
N PHE A 307 1.65 6.65 23.63
CA PHE A 307 2.55 7.43 24.46
C PHE A 307 2.38 7.14 25.97
N PRO A 308 3.47 7.18 26.76
CA PRO A 308 4.87 7.25 26.29
C PRO A 308 5.24 5.97 25.54
N THR A 309 6.12 6.09 24.54
CA THR A 309 6.68 4.92 23.85
C THR A 309 7.49 4.07 24.82
N LYS A 310 7.74 2.82 24.44
CA LYS A 310 8.59 1.89 25.21
C LYS A 310 9.80 1.49 24.37
N ALA A 311 10.91 1.23 25.03
CA ALA A 311 12.09 0.70 24.37
C ALA A 311 11.92 -0.79 24.03
N ILE A 312 12.26 -1.16 22.80
CA ILE A 312 12.34 -2.55 22.34
C ILE A 312 13.65 -2.81 21.60
N ALA A 313 14.18 -4.03 21.72
CA ALA A 313 15.39 -4.42 21.01
C ALA A 313 15.09 -4.81 19.55
N PHE A 314 15.86 -4.27 18.62
CA PHE A 314 15.81 -4.60 17.19
C PHE A 314 17.22 -4.60 16.60
N GLU A 315 17.71 -5.76 16.14
CA GLU A 315 19.08 -5.94 15.64
C GLU A 315 20.19 -5.45 16.60
N GLY A 316 19.92 -5.49 17.91
CA GLY A 316 20.85 -5.03 18.95
C GLY A 316 20.75 -3.54 19.31
N THR A 317 19.94 -2.76 18.59
CA THR A 317 19.62 -1.36 18.90
C THR A 317 18.34 -1.30 19.75
N GLN A 318 18.20 -0.28 20.61
CA GLN A 318 16.95 0.02 21.30
C GLN A 318 16.16 1.05 20.49
N LEU A 319 14.97 0.68 20.03
CA LEU A 319 14.06 1.53 19.28
C LEU A 319 12.79 1.79 20.10
N GLU A 320 11.99 2.76 19.67
CA GLU A 320 10.72 3.12 20.31
C GLU A 320 9.56 2.30 19.69
N GLU A 321 8.83 1.55 20.50
CA GLU A 321 7.55 0.90 20.14
C GLU A 321 6.36 1.61 20.81
N PRO A 322 5.13 1.43 20.31
CA PRO A 322 3.93 1.91 21.00
C PRO A 322 3.82 1.37 22.43
N ASN A 323 3.19 2.14 23.33
CA ASN A 323 2.91 1.68 24.68
C ASN A 323 2.08 0.38 24.72
N ASN A 324 1.17 0.21 23.76
CA ASN A 324 0.34 -0.98 23.57
C ASN A 324 0.52 -1.52 22.14
N PRO A 325 1.64 -2.24 21.86
CA PRO A 325 1.96 -2.69 20.51
C PRO A 325 0.95 -3.72 19.98
N ASP A 326 0.38 -4.54 20.87
CA ASP A 326 -0.62 -5.55 20.53
C ASP A 326 -1.84 -4.95 19.83
N LEU A 327 -2.28 -3.75 20.26
CA LEU A 327 -3.44 -3.08 19.66
C LEU A 327 -3.15 -2.61 18.22
N PHE A 328 -1.96 -2.08 17.97
CA PHE A 328 -1.53 -1.64 16.64
C PHE A 328 -1.41 -2.82 15.70
N LEU A 329 -0.78 -3.91 16.16
CA LEU A 329 -0.60 -5.12 15.38
C LEU A 329 -1.91 -5.88 15.14
N TRP A 330 -2.76 -6.02 16.14
CA TRP A 330 -4.07 -6.67 16.00
C TRP A 330 -4.96 -5.97 14.97
N SER A 331 -4.92 -4.64 14.95
CA SER A 331 -5.70 -3.81 14.02
C SER A 331 -5.38 -4.14 12.56
N ARG A 332 -4.10 -4.45 12.27
CA ARG A 332 -3.64 -4.70 10.91
C ARG A 332 -3.55 -6.19 10.56
N TYR A 333 -3.06 -7.02 11.47
CA TYR A 333 -2.66 -8.40 11.20
C TYR A 333 -3.48 -9.45 11.95
N GLY A 334 -4.14 -9.09 13.06
CA GLY A 334 -4.79 -10.08 13.91
C GLY A 334 -3.77 -10.88 14.74
N ASP A 335 -3.72 -12.20 14.56
CA ASP A 335 -2.71 -13.05 15.23
C ASP A 335 -1.37 -12.94 14.49
N ILE A 336 -0.43 -12.21 15.08
CA ILE A 336 0.91 -12.05 14.52
C ILE A 336 1.73 -13.34 14.52
N TYR A 337 1.27 -14.41 15.17
CA TYR A 337 1.91 -15.72 15.17
C TYR A 337 1.26 -16.71 14.21
N GLU A 338 0.33 -16.27 13.36
CA GLU A 338 -0.07 -17.02 12.18
C GLU A 338 1.07 -17.04 11.14
N LEU A 339 1.17 -18.16 10.40
CA LEU A 339 2.13 -18.27 9.31
C LEU A 339 1.68 -17.34 8.16
N PRO A 340 2.54 -16.42 7.70
CA PRO A 340 2.18 -15.49 6.64
C PRO A 340 2.05 -16.19 5.29
N ASN A 341 1.08 -15.74 4.49
CA ASN A 341 0.81 -16.28 3.15
C ASN A 341 1.80 -15.76 2.10
N ASP A 342 2.53 -14.69 2.40
CA ASP A 342 3.34 -13.93 1.45
C ASP A 342 4.86 -14.17 1.58
N ILE A 343 5.29 -15.21 2.31
CA ILE A 343 6.72 -15.53 2.52
C ILE A 343 7.53 -15.55 1.20
N ASN A 344 6.93 -16.03 0.10
CA ASN A 344 7.57 -16.12 -1.21
C ASN A 344 7.11 -15.06 -2.22
N SER A 345 6.14 -14.22 -1.85
CA SER A 345 5.53 -13.23 -2.74
C SER A 345 5.58 -11.82 -2.17
N HIS A 346 6.38 -11.61 -1.12
CA HIS A 346 6.63 -10.30 -0.56
C HIS A 346 7.17 -9.38 -1.67
N PHE A 347 6.62 -8.17 -1.71
CA PHE A 347 6.97 -7.20 -2.74
C PHE A 347 8.43 -6.80 -2.55
N GLN A 348 9.21 -6.68 -3.62
CA GLN A 348 10.60 -6.25 -3.52
C GLN A 348 10.65 -4.73 -3.64
N HIS A 349 10.91 -4.04 -2.53
CA HIS A 349 11.01 -2.59 -2.51
C HIS A 349 12.35 -2.12 -3.11
N VAL A 350 13.38 -2.96 -3.02
CA VAL A 350 14.71 -2.71 -3.60
C VAL A 350 15.04 -3.80 -4.62
N ASN A 351 15.78 -3.44 -5.68
CA ASN A 351 16.26 -4.43 -6.64
C ASN A 351 17.32 -5.34 -6.01
N HIS A 352 16.94 -6.56 -5.63
CA HIS A 352 17.84 -7.50 -4.95
C HIS A 352 19.09 -7.87 -5.77
N ASN A 353 19.04 -7.79 -7.10
CA ASN A 353 20.20 -8.11 -7.95
C ASN A 353 21.35 -7.10 -7.75
N GLU A 354 21.05 -5.83 -7.48
CA GLU A 354 22.04 -4.78 -7.23
C GLU A 354 22.64 -4.88 -5.81
N LEU A 355 21.96 -5.59 -4.92
CA LEU A 355 22.44 -5.85 -3.57
C LEU A 355 23.44 -7.01 -3.53
N GLU A 356 23.40 -7.93 -4.49
CA GLU A 356 24.35 -9.05 -4.58
C GLU A 356 25.69 -8.60 -5.20
N SER A 357 25.65 -7.65 -6.13
CA SER A 357 26.84 -7.16 -6.84
C SER A 357 26.65 -5.73 -7.35
N GLY A 358 27.75 -4.98 -7.52
CA GLY A 358 27.72 -3.63 -8.09
C GLY A 358 28.10 -2.54 -7.09
N SER A 359 27.74 -1.29 -7.42
CA SER A 359 28.07 -0.11 -6.60
C SER A 359 27.35 -0.15 -5.26
N SER A 360 26.07 -0.54 -5.24
CA SER A 360 25.27 -0.59 -4.01
C SER A 360 25.82 -1.60 -3.01
N ASN A 361 26.17 -2.81 -3.45
CA ASN A 361 26.84 -3.80 -2.61
C ASN A 361 28.15 -3.26 -1.98
N LEU A 362 28.98 -2.56 -2.77
CA LEU A 362 30.24 -1.99 -2.28
C LEU A 362 30.02 -0.84 -1.30
N ALA A 363 29.07 0.06 -1.58
CA ALA A 363 28.71 1.17 -0.71
C ALA A 363 28.16 0.66 0.63
N MET A 364 27.27 -0.32 0.60
CA MET A 364 26.69 -0.95 1.79
C MET A 364 27.72 -1.68 2.65
N LYS A 365 28.69 -2.38 2.04
CA LYS A 365 29.80 -2.97 2.80
C LYS A 365 30.63 -1.91 3.51
N ARG A 366 30.98 -0.81 2.82
CA ARG A 366 31.71 0.32 3.43
C ARG A 366 30.92 1.04 4.52
N LEU A 367 29.60 1.07 4.41
CA LEU A 367 28.72 1.67 5.42
C LEU A 367 28.74 0.87 6.73
N LEU A 368 28.94 -0.46 6.64
CA LEU A 368 28.86 -1.41 7.74
C LEU A 368 30.22 -1.85 8.30
N ASP A 369 31.30 -1.63 7.56
CA ASP A 369 32.69 -1.72 8.03
C ASP A 369 33.00 -0.61 9.06
#